data_AF-A0A2N7F5V6-F1
#
_entry.id   AF-A0A2N7F5V6-F1
#
_cell.length_a   1.000
_cell.length_b   1.000
_cell.length_c   1.000
_cell.angle_alpha   90.00
_cell.angle_beta   90.00
_cell.angle_gamma   90.00
#
_symmetry.space_group_name_H-M   'P 1'
#
loop_
_entity.id
_entity.type
_entity.pdbx_description
1 polymer ?
#
loop_
_entity_poly.entity_id
_entity_poly.type
_entity_poly.pdbx_seq_one_letter_code
_entity_poly.pdbx_strand_id
1 'polypeptide(L)'
;MVKSITAQGVIYGNSTLFTCKPNRNGFFELARKHGRAAGTRPQDSQNKVYAESLNEAWDLLKTERFYIILTGQVFGIHRKSLRSVDSVDIEFDNEIQSACVTG
;
A
#
# COMPACT_ATOMS: atom_id res chain seq x y z
N MET A 1 9.84 13.56 2.91
CA MET A 1 9.38 12.35 3.64
C MET A 1 8.09 11.87 2.99
N VAL A 2 7.78 10.57 3.03
CA VAL A 2 6.52 10.04 2.48
C VAL A 2 5.39 10.52 3.37
N LYS A 3 4.44 11.24 2.75
CA LYS A 3 3.27 11.82 3.40
C LYS A 3 2.07 10.89 3.32
N SER A 4 1.83 10.32 2.13
CA SER A 4 0.72 9.39 1.93
C SER A 4 1.03 8.37 0.84
N ILE A 5 0.43 7.17 0.98
CA ILE A 5 0.45 6.11 -0.04
C ILE A 5 -1.00 5.74 -0.31
N THR A 6 -1.44 5.89 -1.55
CA THR A 6 -2.82 5.61 -1.95
C THR A 6 -2.88 4.76 -3.20
N ALA A 7 -4.04 4.21 -3.51
CA ALA A 7 -4.30 3.56 -4.79
C ALA A 7 -5.77 3.62 -5.13
N GLN A 8 -6.08 3.79 -6.40
CA GLN A 8 -7.45 3.57 -6.89
C GLN A 8 -7.74 2.07 -7.05
N GLY A 9 -8.99 1.70 -6.85
CA GLY A 9 -9.48 0.35 -7.13
C GLY A 9 -11.00 0.33 -7.18
N VAL A 10 -11.58 -0.87 -7.18
CA VAL A 10 -13.03 -1.03 -7.34
C VAL A 10 -13.60 -1.91 -6.23
N ILE A 11 -14.70 -1.47 -5.64
CA ILE A 11 -15.50 -2.19 -4.66
C ILE A 11 -16.95 -2.25 -5.16
N TYR A 12 -17.48 -3.47 -5.36
CA TYR A 12 -18.85 -3.70 -5.84
C TYR A 12 -19.21 -2.85 -7.08
N GLY A 13 -18.27 -2.71 -8.02
CA GLY A 13 -18.45 -1.91 -9.24
C GLY A 13 -18.19 -0.41 -9.08
N ASN A 14 -17.98 0.10 -7.87
CA ASN A 14 -17.72 1.51 -7.61
C ASN A 14 -16.21 1.78 -7.46
N SER A 15 -15.73 2.86 -8.07
CA SER A 15 -14.37 3.34 -7.84
C SER A 15 -14.20 3.68 -6.35
N THR A 16 -13.06 3.31 -5.79
CA THR A 16 -12.73 3.50 -4.37
C THR A 16 -11.26 3.85 -4.23
N LEU A 17 -11.00 4.91 -3.46
CA LEU A 17 -9.64 5.24 -3.02
C LEU A 17 -9.27 4.41 -1.80
N PHE A 18 -8.12 3.75 -1.90
CA PHE A 18 -7.49 3.04 -0.80
C PHE A 18 -6.32 3.86 -0.28
N THR A 19 -6.12 3.86 1.03
CA THR A 19 -5.04 4.58 1.70
C THR A 19 -4.27 3.62 2.60
N CYS A 20 -2.95 3.71 2.59
CA CYS A 20 -2.12 2.99 3.54
C CYS A 20 -2.30 3.64 4.92
N LYS A 21 -2.83 2.86 5.86
CA LYS A 21 -3.07 3.32 7.23
C LYS A 21 -2.43 2.31 8.19
N PRO A 22 -1.93 2.79 9.34
CA PRO A 22 -1.46 1.89 10.38
C PRO A 22 -2.62 1.03 10.88
N ASN A 23 -2.29 -0.19 11.31
CA ASN A 23 -3.21 -1.07 12.00
C ASN A 23 -3.46 -0.58 13.43
N ARG A 24 -4.23 -1.35 14.21
CA ARG A 24 -4.58 -1.00 15.60
C ARG A 24 -3.38 -0.84 16.53
N ASN A 25 -2.23 -1.40 16.15
CA ASN A 25 -1.00 -1.35 16.92
C ASN A 25 -0.05 -0.25 16.43
N GLY A 26 -0.46 0.58 15.46
CA GLY A 26 0.37 1.65 14.91
C GLY A 26 1.28 1.24 13.75
N PHE A 27 1.25 -0.01 13.29
CA PHE A 27 2.15 -0.51 12.24
C PHE A 27 1.48 -0.54 10.86
N PHE A 28 2.25 -0.26 9.82
CA PHE A 28 1.84 -0.41 8.43
C PHE A 28 2.06 -1.85 7.98
N GLU A 29 1.01 -2.51 7.49
CA GLU A 29 1.09 -3.91 7.09
C GLU A 29 1.51 -4.05 5.62
N LEU A 30 2.48 -4.94 5.40
CA LEU A 30 2.91 -5.39 4.09
C LEU A 30 2.79 -6.91 4.01
N ALA A 31 2.60 -7.42 2.80
CA ALA A 31 2.53 -8.85 2.50
C ALA A 31 3.65 -9.24 1.55
N ARG A 32 4.42 -10.28 1.86
CA ARG A 32 5.45 -10.80 0.95
C ARG A 32 4.82 -11.19 -0.38
N LYS A 33 5.35 -10.67 -1.48
CA LYS A 33 5.08 -11.13 -2.86
C LYS A 33 6.00 -12.30 -3.19
N HIS A 34 7.30 -12.13 -2.92
CA HIS A 34 8.37 -13.11 -3.13
C HIS A 34 8.88 -13.66 -1.78
N GLY A 35 9.38 -14.90 -1.78
CA GLY A 35 9.86 -15.56 -0.55
C GLY A 35 8.76 -15.95 0.45
N ARG A 36 7.51 -16.08 -0.04
CA ARG A 36 6.39 -16.60 0.75
C ARG A 36 6.58 -18.08 1.07
N ALA A 37 5.98 -18.52 2.17
CA ALA A 37 5.87 -19.94 2.46
C ALA A 37 5.12 -20.67 1.33
N ALA A 38 5.60 -21.86 0.94
CA ALA A 38 4.99 -22.62 -0.16
C ALA A 38 3.52 -22.96 0.14
N GLY A 39 2.64 -22.81 -0.86
CA GLY A 39 1.20 -23.09 -0.73
C GLY A 39 0.38 -22.00 -0.02
N THR A 40 0.98 -20.84 0.32
CA THR A 40 0.33 -19.80 1.13
C THR A 40 -0.01 -18.54 0.32
N ARG A 41 -1.01 -17.80 0.76
CA ARG A 41 -1.46 -16.54 0.14
C ARG A 41 -0.70 -15.35 0.73
N PRO A 42 -0.51 -14.25 -0.02
CA PRO A 42 0.20 -13.08 0.53
C PRO A 42 -0.44 -12.51 1.80
N GLN A 43 -1.77 -12.58 1.90
CA GLN A 43 -2.55 -12.11 3.04
C GLN A 43 -2.44 -12.98 4.31
N ASP A 44 -1.86 -14.18 4.21
CA ASP A 44 -1.74 -15.07 5.36
C ASP A 44 -0.76 -14.48 6.39
N SER A 45 -1.05 -14.64 7.68
CA SER A 45 -0.32 -13.98 8.77
C SER A 45 1.20 -14.20 8.73
N GLN A 46 1.65 -15.41 8.36
CA GLN A 46 3.07 -15.76 8.24
C GLN A 46 3.83 -15.00 7.14
N ASN A 47 3.10 -14.43 6.17
CA ASN A 47 3.68 -13.65 5.08
C ASN A 47 3.62 -12.14 5.36
N LYS A 48 3.06 -11.72 6.49
CA LYS A 48 2.98 -10.31 6.87
C LYS A 48 4.30 -9.79 7.42
N VAL A 49 4.62 -8.56 7.05
CA VAL A 49 5.69 -7.74 7.60
C VAL A 49 5.07 -6.43 8.06
N TYR A 50 5.59 -5.88 9.16
CA TYR A 50 5.07 -4.69 9.81
C TYR A 50 6.16 -3.62 9.76
N ALA A 51 5.83 -2.47 9.17
CA ALA A 51 6.69 -1.30 9.15
C ALA A 51 6.19 -0.27 10.18
N GLU A 52 7.12 0.43 10.81
CA GLU A 52 6.85 1.43 11.86
C GLU A 52 6.49 2.80 11.26
N SER A 53 6.81 3.03 9.98
CA SER A 53 6.54 4.29 9.30
C SER A 53 6.16 4.12 7.82
N LEU A 54 5.55 5.16 7.23
CA LEU A 54 5.30 5.21 5.79
C LEU A 54 6.59 5.17 4.96
N ASN A 55 7.68 5.75 5.46
CA ASN A 55 8.98 5.69 4.78
C ASN A 55 9.51 4.26 4.71
N GLU A 56 9.47 3.54 5.84
CA GLU A 56 9.89 2.14 5.88
C GLU A 56 8.99 1.25 5.02
N ALA A 57 7.67 1.47 5.08
CA ALA A 57 6.72 0.78 4.21
C ALA A 57 7.03 1.03 2.73
N TRP A 58 7.38 2.27 2.37
CA TRP A 58 7.79 2.63 1.02
C TRP A 58 9.11 1.97 0.60
N ASP A 59 10.11 1.97 1.48
CA ASP A 59 11.41 1.34 1.22
C ASP A 59 11.28 -0.16 0.96
N LEU A 60 10.44 -0.85 1.74
CA LEU A 60 10.12 -2.25 1.50
C LEU A 60 9.36 -2.45 0.19
N LEU A 61 8.40 -1.58 -0.12
CA LEU A 61 7.58 -1.68 -1.33
C LEU A 61 8.41 -1.54 -2.62
N LYS A 62 9.40 -0.64 -2.64
CA LYS A 62 10.35 -0.43 -3.75
C LYS A 62 11.16 -1.67 -4.11
N THR A 63 11.31 -2.62 -3.19
CA THR A 63 12.08 -3.84 -3.46
C THR A 63 11.37 -4.83 -4.39
N GLU A 64 10.13 -4.53 -4.83
CA GLU A 64 9.21 -5.42 -5.53
C GLU A 64 8.87 -6.73 -4.77
N ARG A 65 9.46 -6.96 -3.59
CA ARG A 65 9.26 -8.18 -2.80
C ARG A 65 8.02 -8.16 -1.95
N PHE A 66 7.34 -7.02 -1.87
CA PHE A 66 6.19 -6.82 -1.00
C PHE A 66 5.01 -6.20 -1.75
N TYR A 67 3.82 -6.53 -1.29
CA TYR A 67 2.60 -5.75 -1.48
C TYR A 67 2.36 -4.92 -0.25
N ILE A 68 1.84 -3.71 -0.40
CA ILE A 68 1.33 -2.92 0.71
C ILE A 68 -0.14 -3.22 0.94
N ILE A 69 -0.55 -3.40 2.20
CA ILE A 69 -1.95 -3.57 2.55
C ILE A 69 -2.55 -2.18 2.72
N LEU A 70 -3.46 -1.81 1.82
CA LEU A 70 -4.18 -0.53 1.93
C LEU A 70 -5.53 -0.72 2.63
N THR A 71 -6.19 0.37 3.00
CA THR A 71 -7.52 0.37 3.61
C THR A 71 -8.44 1.28 2.82
N GLY A 72 -9.64 0.81 2.48
CA GLY A 72 -10.69 1.67 1.91
C GLY A 72 -11.49 2.34 3.02
N GLN A 73 -12.17 3.44 2.71
CA GLN A 73 -13.09 4.12 3.63
C GLN A 73 -14.43 3.37 3.84
N VAL A 74 -14.54 2.12 3.39
CA VAL A 74 -15.78 1.33 3.43
C VAL A 74 -15.70 0.29 4.54
N PHE A 75 -16.63 0.37 5.50
CA PHE A 75 -16.75 -0.62 6.58
C PHE A 75 -16.94 -2.04 6.02
N GLY A 76 -16.12 -2.99 6.47
CA GLY A 76 -16.29 -4.43 6.17
C GLY A 76 -15.45 -5.00 5.03
N ILE A 77 -14.68 -4.19 4.29
CA ILE A 77 -13.97 -4.64 3.07
C ILE A 77 -12.46 -4.51 3.25
N HIS A 78 -11.92 -5.24 4.23
CA HIS A 78 -10.50 -5.18 4.59
C HIS A 78 -9.60 -6.17 3.82
N ARG A 79 -10.16 -6.96 2.88
CA ARG A 79 -9.50 -8.18 2.37
C ARG A 79 -8.96 -8.12 0.93
N LYS A 80 -9.07 -7.01 0.18
CA LYS A 80 -8.74 -6.96 -1.27
C LYS A 80 -7.79 -5.84 -1.72
N SER A 81 -7.10 -5.21 -0.79
CA SER A 81 -6.38 -3.95 -1.01
C SER A 81 -4.86 -4.12 -1.06
N LEU A 82 -4.37 -5.32 -1.39
CA LEU A 82 -2.96 -5.54 -1.69
C LEU A 82 -2.60 -4.81 -2.98
N ARG A 83 -1.55 -3.99 -2.95
CA ARG A 83 -1.07 -3.24 -4.12
C ARG A 83 0.45 -3.33 -4.24
N SER A 84 0.93 -3.50 -5.46
CA SER A 84 2.36 -3.41 -5.78
C SER A 84 2.77 -1.95 -5.92
N VAL A 85 4.09 -1.72 -5.92
CA VAL A 85 4.69 -0.40 -6.12
C VAL A 85 4.15 0.32 -7.37
N ASP A 86 3.94 -0.41 -8.47
CA ASP A 86 3.47 0.16 -9.75
C ASP A 86 1.99 0.55 -9.76
N SER A 87 1.25 0.21 -8.70
CA SER A 87 -0.20 0.41 -8.60
C SER A 87 -0.60 1.37 -7.49
N VAL A 88 0.38 2.07 -6.90
CA VAL A 88 0.16 3.03 -5.82
C VAL A 88 0.66 4.42 -6.21
N ASP A 89 -0.07 5.43 -5.76
CA ASP A 89 0.31 6.83 -5.82
C ASP A 89 0.97 7.23 -4.50
N ILE A 90 2.11 7.93 -4.57
CA ILE A 90 2.90 8.36 -3.41
C ILE A 90 2.95 9.88 -3.36
N GLU A 91 2.53 10.44 -2.23
CA GLU A 91 2.71 11.86 -1.94
C GLU A 91 3.91 12.03 -1.02
N PHE A 92 4.81 12.95 -1.37
CA PHE A 92 5.95 13.34 -0.54
C PHE A 92 5.71 14.74 0.02
N ASP A 93 6.21 15.02 1.23
CA ASP A 93 6.02 16.30 1.92
C ASP A 93 6.50 17.55 1.14
N ASN A 94 7.30 17.39 0.07
CA ASN A 94 8.00 18.51 -0.55
C ASN A 94 7.79 18.76 -2.06
N GLU A 95 6.96 18.04 -2.82
CA GLU A 95 6.71 18.43 -4.23
C GLU A 95 5.30 18.06 -4.73
N ILE A 96 4.53 19.08 -5.13
CA ILE A 96 3.61 18.96 -6.28
C ILE A 96 4.46 19.32 -7.49
N GLN A 97 4.96 18.34 -8.26
CA GLN A 97 5.42 18.62 -9.62
C GLN A 97 4.20 18.72 -10.53
N SER A 98 3.66 19.94 -10.70
CA SER A 98 2.86 20.26 -11.87
C SER A 98 3.80 20.30 -13.07
N ALA A 99 3.60 19.40 -14.04
CA ALA A 99 4.18 19.56 -15.36
C ALA A 99 3.58 20.80 -16.04
N CYS A 100 4.15 21.98 -15.78
CA CYS A 100 4.02 23.10 -16.69
C CYS A 100 4.89 22.81 -17.91
N VAL A 101 4.27 22.30 -18.97
CA VAL A 101 4.87 22.38 -20.30
C VAL A 101 4.40 23.70 -20.89
N THR A 102 5.23 24.73 -20.73
CA THR A 102 5.21 25.89 -21.63
C THR A 102 6.08 25.52 -22.83
N GLY A 103 5.46 25.45 -24.00
CA GLY A 103 6.11 25.30 -25.29
C GLY A 103 5.16 25.75 -26.38
#